data_AF-A0A0Q6VTB8-F1
#
_entry.id   AF-A0A0Q6VTB8-F1
#
_cell.length_a   1.000
_cell.length_b   1.000
_cell.length_c   1.000
_cell.angle_alpha   90.00
_cell.angle_beta   90.00
_cell.angle_gamma   90.00
#
_symmetry.space_group_name_H-M   'P 1'
#
loop_
_entity.id
_entity.type
_entity.pdbx_description
1 polymer ?
#
loop_
_entity_poly.entity_id
_entity_poly.type
_entity_poly.pdbx_seq_one_letter_code
_entity_poly.pdbx_strand_id
1 'polypeptide(L)' 'MLNRETGETCRETLSEGFKALSDRAVLSGWPEHEVALVLAELAEAYIVKVSASVIIDGSHHSQSTFDRLKN' A
#
# COMPACT_ATOMS: atom_id res chain seq x y z
N MET A 1 -5.69 -21.50 5.43
CA MET A 1 -5.68 -21.51 3.94
C MET A 1 -6.30 -20.25 3.33
N LEU A 2 -7.30 -19.61 3.96
CA LEU A 2 -7.95 -18.36 3.49
C LEU A 2 -7.06 -17.11 3.28
N ASN A 3 -5.87 -17.05 3.89
CA ASN A 3 -5.03 -15.84 3.87
C ASN A 3 -4.17 -15.70 2.60
N ARG A 4 -3.99 -16.80 1.85
CA ARG A 4 -3.15 -16.81 0.64
C ARG A 4 -3.95 -16.49 -0.61
N GLU A 5 -5.15 -17.05 -0.72
CA GLU A 5 -6.10 -16.76 -1.81
C GLU A 5 -6.51 -15.27 -1.81
N THR A 6 -6.79 -14.69 -0.63
CA THR A 6 -7.09 -13.26 -0.50
C THR A 6 -5.92 -12.35 -0.87
N GLY A 7 -4.69 -12.76 -0.54
CA GLY A 7 -3.48 -12.05 -0.93
C GLY A 7 -3.21 -12.10 -2.44
N GLU A 8 -3.45 -13.24 -3.07
CA GLU A 8 -3.34 -13.42 -4.53
C GLU A 8 -4.40 -12.56 -5.26
N THR A 9 -5.66 -12.58 -4.82
CA THR A 9 -6.71 -11.71 -5.38
C THR A 9 -6.41 -10.21 -5.20
N CYS A 10 -5.85 -9.81 -4.06
CA CYS A 10 -5.47 -8.42 -3.82
C CYS A 10 -4.35 -7.97 -4.77
N ARG A 11 -3.32 -8.81 -4.93
CA ARG A 11 -2.19 -8.53 -5.84
C ARG A 11 -2.66 -8.41 -7.29
N GLU A 12 -3.54 -9.31 -7.72
CA GLU A 12 -4.10 -9.29 -9.08
C GLU A 12 -4.93 -8.03 -9.34
N THR A 13 -5.84 -7.70 -8.44
CA THR A 13 -6.69 -6.49 -8.55
C THR A 13 -5.84 -5.22 -8.62
N LEU A 14 -4.80 -5.12 -7.79
CA LEU A 14 -3.87 -3.98 -7.81
C LEU A 14 -3.10 -3.95 -9.14
N SER A 15 -2.60 -5.09 -9.60
CA SER A 15 -1.87 -5.20 -10.87
C SER A 15 -2.71 -4.71 -12.06
N GLU A 16 -3.99 -5.06 -12.11
CA GLU A 16 -4.91 -4.58 -13.15
C GLU A 16 -5.09 -3.06 -13.09
N GLY A 17 -5.31 -2.50 -11.89
CA GLY A 17 -5.44 -1.06 -11.69
C GLY A 17 -4.18 -0.29 -12.09
N PHE A 18 -3.00 -0.77 -11.68
CA PHE A 18 -1.72 -0.18 -12.06
C PHE A 18 -1.49 -0.25 -13.57
N LYS A 19 -1.78 -1.39 -14.20
CA LYS A 19 -1.68 -1.54 -15.65
C LYS A 19 -2.57 -0.53 -16.38
N ALA A 20 -3.84 -0.41 -15.98
CA ALA A 20 -4.77 0.52 -16.61
C ALA A 20 -4.38 1.99 -16.41
N LEU A 21 -3.67 2.32 -15.33
CA LEU A 21 -3.12 3.66 -15.09
C LEU A 21 -1.89 3.91 -15.96
N SER A 22 -0.95 2.96 -16.01
CA SER A 22 0.24 3.04 -16.86
C SER A 22 -0.12 3.19 -18.32
N ASP A 23 -1.02 2.34 -18.83
CA ASP A 23 -1.45 2.35 -20.23
C ASP A 23 -2.06 3.73 -20.59
N ARG A 24 -2.85 4.33 -19.68
CA ARG A 24 -3.41 5.68 -19.88
C ARG A 24 -2.37 6.79 -19.88
N ALA A 25 -1.37 6.71 -19.01
CA ALA A 25 -0.30 7.71 -18.96
C ALA A 25 0.54 7.69 -20.25
N VAL A 26 0.90 6.48 -20.72
CA VAL A 26 1.61 6.29 -21.99
C VAL A 26 0.78 6.80 -23.18
N LEU A 27 -0.51 6.47 -23.23
CA LEU A 27 -1.43 7.00 -24.26
C LEU A 27 -1.56 8.53 -24.22
N SER A 28 -1.30 9.15 -23.07
CA SER A 28 -1.28 10.60 -22.90
C SER A 28 0.08 11.24 -23.28
N GLY A 29 1.01 10.45 -23.81
CA GLY A 29 2.30 10.90 -24.31
C GLY A 29 3.44 10.83 -23.30
N TRP A 30 3.23 10.24 -22.12
CA TRP A 30 4.30 10.07 -21.15
C TRP A 30 5.24 8.94 -21.56
N PRO A 31 6.57 9.11 -21.47
CA PRO A 31 7.52 8.02 -21.66
C PRO A 31 7.31 6.91 -20.63
N GLU A 32 7.35 5.64 -21.05
CA GLU A 32 7.15 4.48 -20.16
C GLU A 32 8.06 4.50 -18.92
N HIS A 33 9.31 4.96 -19.07
CA HIS A 33 10.26 5.03 -17.96
C HIS A 33 9.88 6.10 -16.93
N GLU A 34 9.31 7.23 -17.35
CA GLU A 34 8.82 8.27 -16.42
C GLU A 34 7.57 7.79 -15.69
N VAL A 35 6.67 7.10 -16.39
CA VAL A 35 5.48 6.47 -15.78
C VAL A 35 5.90 5.46 -14.72
N ALA A 36 6.88 4.60 -15.03
CA ALA A 36 7.40 3.62 -14.08
C ALA A 36 8.02 4.29 -12.84
N LEU A 37 8.79 5.36 -13.02
CA LEU A 37 9.39 6.11 -11.92
C LEU A 37 8.32 6.72 -11.00
N VAL A 38 7.34 7.44 -11.55
CA VAL A 38 6.28 8.09 -10.76
C VAL A 38 5.43 7.07 -10.02
N LEU A 39 5.12 5.93 -10.64
CA LEU A 39 4.37 4.87 -9.96
C LEU A 39 5.16 4.24 -8.81
N ALA A 40 6.47 4.10 -8.95
CA ALA A 40 7.33 3.63 -7.88
C ALA A 40 7.38 4.62 -6.70
N GLU A 41 7.55 5.90 -6.98
CA GLU A 41 7.54 6.97 -5.97
C GLU A 41 6.19 7.05 -5.24
N LEU A 42 5.08 6.91 -5.98
CA LEU A 42 3.74 6.91 -5.40
C LEU A 42 3.52 5.69 -4.48
N ALA A 43 3.96 4.51 -4.92
CA ALA A 43 3.86 3.30 -4.13
C ALA A 43 4.67 3.41 -2.84
N GLU A 44 5.90 3.94 -2.92
CA GLU A 44 6.75 4.19 -1.75
C GLU A 44 6.06 5.15 -0.76
N ALA A 45 5.61 6.31 -1.23
CA ALA A 45 4.95 7.31 -0.39
C ALA A 45 3.70 6.73 0.33
N TYR A 46 2.92 5.90 -0.38
CA TYR A 46 1.76 5.26 0.19
C TYR A 46 2.12 4.22 1.25
N ILE A 47 3.12 3.36 0.98
CA ILE A 47 3.60 2.36 1.93
C ILE A 47 4.13 3.01 3.21
N VAL A 48 4.89 4.10 3.09
CA VAL A 48 5.38 4.88 4.25
C VAL A 48 4.20 5.39 5.08
N LYS A 49 3.17 5.95 4.45
CA LYS A 49 1.99 6.46 5.16
C LYS A 49 1.20 5.36 5.87
N VAL A 50 0.95 4.24 5.20
CA VAL A 50 0.18 3.13 5.78
C VAL A 50 0.97 2.47 6.91
N SER A 51 2.25 2.21 6.71
CA SER A 51 3.10 1.61 7.75
C SER A 51 3.21 2.49 8.99
N ALA A 52 3.39 3.80 8.83
CA ALA A 52 3.38 4.74 9.94
C ALA A 52 2.07 4.69 10.74
N SER A 53 0.92 4.64 10.04
CA SER A 53 -0.40 4.57 10.68
C SER A 53 -0.55 3.27 11.49
N VAL A 54 -0.17 2.14 10.90
CA VAL A 54 -0.21 0.82 11.56
C VAL A 54 0.69 0.77 12.80
N ILE A 55 1.89 1.37 12.73
CA ILE A 55 2.81 1.43 13.87
C ILE A 55 2.23 2.26 15.01
N ILE A 56 1.68 3.43 14.69
CA ILE A 56 1.08 4.34 15.68
C ILE A 56 -0.12 3.67 16.35
N ASP A 57 -1.03 3.07 15.56
CA ASP A 57 -2.20 2.37 16.08
C ASP A 57 -1.80 1.17 16.96
N GLY A 58 -0.79 0.40 16.52
CA GLY A 58 -0.21 -0.68 17.31
C GLY A 58 0.37 -0.18 18.64
N SER A 59 1.09 0.94 18.64
CA SER A 59 1.65 1.55 19.85
C SER A 59 0.56 1.99 20.82
N HIS A 60 -0.51 2.62 20.33
CA HIS A 60 -1.63 3.02 21.18
C HIS A 60 -2.34 1.83 21.81
N HIS A 61 -2.50 0.74 21.04
CA HIS A 61 -3.08 -0.50 21.54
C HIS A 61 -2.21 -1.12 22.65
N SER A 62 -0.89 -1.18 22.46
CA SER A 62 0.06 -1.66 23.48
C SER A 62 0.05 -0.81 24.75
N GLN A 63 -0.06 0.52 24.61
CA GLN A 63 -0.09 1.41 25.78
C GLN A 63 -1.39 1.29 26.57
N SER A 64 -2.54 1.22 25.88
CA SER A 64 -3.83 0.99 26.52
C SER A 64 -3.91 -0.35 27.25
N THR A 65 -3.34 -1.41 26.67
CA THR A 65 -3.29 -2.73 27.32
C THR A 65 -2.36 -2.74 28.53
N PHE A 66 -1.22 -2.04 28.47
CA PHE A 66 -0.33 -1.87 29.62
C PHE A 66 -0.98 -1.09 30.77
N ASP A 67 -1.65 0.03 30.47
CA ASP A 67 -2.32 0.84 31.49
C ASP A 67 -3.46 0.08 32.19
N ARG A 68 -4.15 -0.82 31.47
CA ARG A 68 -5.19 -1.71 32.03
C ARG A 68 -4.63 -2.81 32.92
N LEU A 69 -3.39 -3.24 32.73
CA LEU A 69 -2.72 -4.25 33.57
C LEU A 69 -2.18 -3.66 34.88
N LYS A 70 -2.05 -2.32 34.95
CA LYS A 70 -1.51 -1.59 36.11
C LYS A 70 -2.59 -1.16 37.12
N ASN A 71 -3.86 -1.18 36.72
CA ASN A 71 -5.04 -0.87 37.55
C ASN A 71 -5.75 -2.14 37.97
#